data_AF-A0A318S8Z3-F1
#
_entry.id   AF-A0A318S8Z3-F1
#
_cell.length_a   1.000
_cell.length_b   1.000
_cell.length_c   1.000
_cell.angle_alpha   90.00
_cell.angle_beta   90.00
_cell.angle_gamma   90.00
#
_symmetry.space_group_name_H-M   'P 1'
#
loop_
_entity.id
_entity.type
_entity.pdbx_description
1 polymer ?
#
loop_
_entity_poly.entity_id
_entity_poly.type
_entity_poly.pdbx_seq_one_letter_code
_entity_poly.pdbx_strand_id
1 'polypeptide(L)'
;MWRVDQVFLTYKGGRVEVVASLVNDDGGLRNLSVIAPTKDPKEAVEHAARFIAGKGNVYRAWGARIRWAKQQASTEQDALIRDLHLEEAFLEAFEETLDEVRDRMR
;
A
#
# COMPACT_ATOMS: atom_id res chain seq x y z
N MET A 1 11.04 14.20 0.76
CA MET A 1 10.00 13.56 -0.10
C MET A 1 9.63 12.21 0.53
N TRP A 2 8.41 11.69 0.38
CA TRP A 2 8.00 10.48 1.10
C TRP A 2 8.15 9.21 0.25
N ARG A 3 8.56 8.10 0.84
CA ARG A 3 8.50 6.77 0.22
C ARG A 3 7.61 5.83 1.02
N VAL A 4 6.97 4.87 0.35
CA VAL A 4 6.25 3.78 1.02
C VAL A 4 7.28 2.79 1.58
N ASP A 5 7.10 2.37 2.83
CA ASP A 5 7.95 1.37 3.48
C ASP A 5 7.18 0.08 3.83
N GLN A 6 6.02 0.21 4.46
CA GLN A 6 5.14 -0.92 4.81
C GLN A 6 3.72 -0.64 4.36
N VAL A 7 2.97 -1.68 4.02
CA VAL A 7 1.54 -1.63 3.72
C VAL A 7 0.83 -2.69 4.54
N PHE A 8 -0.21 -2.29 5.27
CA PHE A 8 -1.00 -3.17 6.12
C PHE A 8 -2.42 -3.30 5.59
N LEU A 9 -2.94 -4.52 5.53
CA LEU A 9 -4.29 -4.84 5.05
C LEU A 9 -5.18 -5.31 6.19
N THR A 10 -6.40 -4.79 6.31
CA THR A 10 -7.38 -5.25 7.30
C THR A 10 -8.74 -5.41 6.65
N TYR A 11 -9.45 -6.50 6.92
CA TYR A 11 -10.85 -6.61 6.51
C TYR A 11 -11.74 -5.74 7.40
N LYS A 12 -12.61 -4.93 6.77
CA LYS A 12 -13.51 -4.00 7.46
C LYS A 12 -14.86 -3.96 6.77
N GLY A 13 -15.85 -4.63 7.36
CA GLY A 13 -17.24 -4.58 6.88
C GLY A 13 -17.41 -5.02 5.42
N GLY A 14 -16.69 -6.07 4.98
CA GLY A 14 -16.74 -6.55 3.60
C GLY A 14 -15.88 -5.76 2.61
N ARG A 15 -14.98 -4.91 3.10
CA ARG A 15 -13.96 -4.18 2.32
C ARG A 15 -12.57 -4.43 2.89
N VAL A 16 -11.54 -4.03 2.16
CA VAL A 16 -10.16 -4.02 2.65
C VAL A 16 -9.73 -2.58 2.96
N GLU A 17 -9.35 -2.33 4.21
CA GLU A 17 -8.62 -1.13 4.62
C GLU A 17 -7.12 -1.37 4.40
N VAL A 18 -6.49 -0.44 3.67
CA VAL A 18 -5.07 -0.45 3.34
C VAL A 18 -4.40 0.73 4.03
N VAL A 19 -3.41 0.46 4.88
CA VAL A 19 -2.65 1.48 5.60
C VAL A 19 -1.21 1.45 5.13
N ALA A 20 -0.76 2.49 4.43
CA ALA A 20 0.62 2.67 4.00
C ALA A 20 1.41 3.49 5.02
N SER A 21 2.50 2.93 5.52
CA SER A 21 3.52 3.61 6.29
C SER A 21 4.50 4.29 5.34
N LEU A 22 4.63 5.60 5.49
CA LEU A 22 5.52 6.45 4.75
C LEU A 22 6.68 6.90 5.61
N VAL A 23 7.86 6.90 5.02
CA VAL A 23 9.09 7.42 5.64
C VAL A 23 9.75 8.45 4.73
N ASN A 24 10.54 9.34 5.30
CA ASN A 24 11.39 10.26 4.56
C ASN A 24 12.83 10.23 5.10
N ASP A 25 13.74 10.92 4.42
CA ASP A 25 15.18 10.90 4.76
C ASP A 25 15.49 11.67 6.06
N ASP A 26 14.58 12.53 6.51
CA ASP A 26 14.69 13.29 7.77
C ASP A 26 14.22 12.49 9.00
N GLY A 27 13.90 11.20 8.84
CA GLY A 27 13.41 10.32 9.92
C GLY A 27 11.92 10.50 10.25
N GLY A 28 11.18 11.24 9.42
CA GLY A 28 9.74 11.41 9.54
C GLY A 28 8.98 10.12 9.23
N LEU A 29 7.91 9.88 10.00
CA LEU A 29 7.00 8.75 9.84
C LEU A 29 5.56 9.27 9.69
N ARG A 30 4.82 8.75 8.71
CA ARG A 30 3.40 9.08 8.52
C ARG A 30 2.63 7.88 7.99
N ASN A 31 1.37 7.73 8.41
CA ASN A 31 0.45 6.76 7.83
C ASN A 31 -0.54 7.41 6.86
N LEU A 32 -0.88 6.69 5.79
CA LEU A 32 -2.03 6.96 4.93
C LEU A 32 -2.95 5.75 4.94
N SER A 33 -4.23 5.95 5.27
CA SER A 33 -5.26 4.90 5.21
C SER A 33 -6.19 5.13 4.02
N VAL A 34 -6.51 4.05 3.32
CA VAL A 34 -7.46 4.00 2.21
C VAL A 34 -8.37 2.79 2.40
N ILE A 35 -9.68 2.99 2.37
CA ILE A 35 -10.63 1.87 2.33
C ILE A 35 -10.95 1.61 0.87
N ALA A 36 -10.50 0.47 0.35
CA ALA A 36 -10.80 0.07 -1.01
C ALA A 36 -12.29 -0.33 -1.15
N PRO A 37 -12.96 0.00 -2.27
CA PRO A 37 -14.36 -0.33 -2.50
C PRO A 37 -14.57 -1.82 -2.88
N THR A 38 -13.66 -2.70 -2.50
CA THR A 38 -13.63 -4.12 -2.87
C THR A 38 -13.21 -4.97 -1.67
N LYS A 39 -13.57 -6.25 -1.72
CA LYS A 39 -13.10 -7.28 -0.78
C LYS A 39 -11.90 -8.06 -1.32
N ASP A 40 -11.61 -7.92 -2.61
CA ASP A 40 -10.47 -8.57 -3.24
C ASP A 40 -9.16 -7.89 -2.81
N PRO A 41 -8.21 -8.61 -2.21
CA PRO A 41 -6.97 -8.01 -1.73
C PRO A 41 -6.12 -7.38 -2.82
N LYS A 42 -6.08 -7.97 -4.02
CA LYS A 42 -5.28 -7.49 -5.14
C LYS A 42 -5.85 -6.17 -5.66
N GLU A 43 -7.14 -6.13 -5.96
CA GLU A 43 -7.81 -4.90 -6.36
C GLU A 43 -7.69 -3.80 -5.28
N ALA A 44 -7.71 -4.19 -4.00
CA ALA A 44 -7.55 -3.26 -2.90
C ALA A 44 -6.15 -2.62 -2.84
N VAL A 45 -5.08 -3.41 -2.99
CA VAL A 45 -3.72 -2.88 -2.99
C VAL A 45 -3.46 -2.01 -4.22
N GLU A 46 -3.96 -2.40 -5.39
CA GLU A 46 -3.84 -1.58 -6.60
C GLU A 46 -4.59 -0.25 -6.44
N HIS A 47 -5.82 -0.27 -5.93
CA HIS A 47 -6.58 0.96 -5.65
C HIS A 47 -5.82 1.89 -4.70
N ALA A 48 -5.24 1.34 -3.62
CA ALA A 48 -4.44 2.11 -2.68
C ALA A 48 -3.15 2.65 -3.33
N ALA A 49 -2.46 1.85 -4.14
CA ALA A 49 -1.26 2.26 -4.87
C ALA A 49 -1.51 3.48 -5.74
N ARG A 50 -2.56 3.43 -6.58
CA ARG A 50 -2.98 4.54 -7.45
C ARG A 50 -3.30 5.81 -6.64
N PHE A 51 -4.05 5.67 -5.55
CA PHE A 51 -4.37 6.80 -4.67
C PHE A 51 -3.13 7.44 -4.03
N ILE A 52 -2.18 6.64 -3.55
CA ILE A 52 -0.98 7.13 -2.87
C ILE A 52 -0.03 7.80 -3.88
N ALA A 53 0.20 7.18 -5.04
CA ALA A 53 1.00 7.78 -6.11
C ALA A 53 0.40 9.12 -6.59
N GLY A 54 -0.93 9.16 -6.76
CA GLY A 54 -1.67 10.35 -7.19
C GLY A 54 -1.60 11.56 -6.23
N LYS A 55 -1.15 11.38 -4.98
CA LYS A 55 -0.96 12.50 -4.04
C LYS A 55 0.17 13.46 -4.44
N GLY A 56 1.11 13.02 -5.30
CA GLY A 56 2.20 13.84 -5.81
C GLY A 56 3.34 14.13 -4.81
N ASN A 57 3.26 13.68 -3.56
CA ASN A 57 4.30 13.86 -2.55
C ASN A 57 4.99 12.55 -2.12
N VAL A 58 4.60 11.42 -2.71
CA VAL A 58 5.20 10.10 -2.53
C VAL A 58 5.89 9.70 -3.84
N TYR A 59 7.18 9.38 -3.81
CA TYR A 59 7.99 9.23 -5.02
C TYR A 59 8.47 7.82 -5.31
N ARG A 60 8.29 6.89 -4.38
CA ARG A 60 8.79 5.51 -4.48
C ARG A 60 7.98 4.57 -3.59
N ALA A 61 7.73 3.38 -4.12
CA ALA A 61 7.20 2.24 -3.38
C ALA A 61 8.10 0.98 -3.44
N TRP A 62 9.24 1.04 -4.15
CA TRP A 62 10.16 -0.10 -4.26
C TRP A 62 10.61 -0.62 -2.89
N GLY A 63 10.42 -1.92 -2.67
CA GLY A 63 10.71 -2.60 -1.41
C GLY A 63 9.61 -2.47 -0.34
N ALA A 64 8.45 -1.87 -0.68
CA ALA A 64 7.29 -1.85 0.20
C ALA A 64 6.84 -3.28 0.50
N ARG A 65 6.64 -3.58 1.78
CA ARG A 65 6.24 -4.92 2.24
C ARG A 65 4.76 -4.92 2.57
N ILE A 66 4.01 -5.86 1.99
CA ILE A 66 2.58 -5.97 2.23
C ILE A 66 2.32 -7.06 3.27
N ARG A 67 1.50 -6.72 4.26
CA ARG A 67 1.17 -7.59 5.39
C ARG A 67 -0.29 -7.44 5.77
N TRP A 68 -0.92 -8.53 6.21
CA TRP A 68 -2.21 -8.44 6.86
C TRP A 68 -2.04 -7.97 8.31
N ALA A 69 -2.75 -6.90 8.67
CA ALA A 69 -2.89 -6.44 10.05
C ALA A 69 -3.78 -7.43 10.80
N LYS A 70 -3.24 -7.97 11.89
CA LYS A 70 -3.84 -9.03 12.70
C LYS A 70 -5.09 -8.53 13.44
N GLN A 71 -6.26 -8.59 12.82
CA GLN A 71 -7.52 -8.70 13.57
C GLN A 71 -7.76 -10.18 13.88
N GLN A 72 -7.51 -10.59 15.13
CA GLN A 72 -7.94 -11.88 15.72
C GLN A 72 -7.54 -13.18 14.97
N ALA A 73 -6.25 -13.48 14.82
CA ALA A 73 -5.82 -14.85 14.51
C ALA A 73 -5.46 -15.60 15.79
N SER A 74 -6.34 -16.55 16.18
CA SER A 74 -6.18 -17.56 17.22
C SER A 74 -5.30 -18.75 16.80
N THR A 75 -4.52 -18.60 15.73
CA THR A 75 -3.59 -19.62 15.23
C THR A 75 -2.19 -19.00 15.08
N GLU A 76 -1.21 -19.66 15.70
CA GLU A 76 0.11 -19.11 16.03
C GLU A 76 1.14 -19.11 14.87
N GLN A 77 0.78 -19.43 13.63
CA GLN A 77 1.79 -19.69 12.59
C GLN A 77 1.61 -19.00 11.22
N ASP A 78 0.50 -18.31 10.92
CA ASP A 78 0.31 -17.63 9.62
C ASP A 78 0.73 -16.14 9.59
N ALA A 79 1.37 -15.65 10.66
CA ALA A 79 1.31 -14.24 11.03
C ALA A 79 2.34 -13.26 10.40
N LEU A 80 3.26 -13.67 9.52
CA LEU A 80 4.28 -12.75 8.96
C LEU A 80 4.75 -13.10 7.53
N ILE A 81 3.96 -13.86 6.77
CA ILE A 81 4.35 -14.24 5.40
C ILE A 81 4.12 -13.03 4.48
N ARG A 82 5.18 -12.61 3.78
CA ARG A 82 5.08 -11.61 2.71
C ARG A 82 4.23 -12.18 1.60
N ASP A 83 3.19 -11.47 1.22
CA ASP A 83 2.43 -11.81 0.02
C ASP A 83 3.11 -11.14 -1.18
N LEU A 84 4.03 -11.86 -1.82
CA LEU A 84 4.83 -11.35 -2.93
C LEU A 84 3.96 -10.95 -4.13
N HIS A 85 2.82 -11.61 -4.32
CA HIS A 85 1.92 -11.28 -5.42
C HIS A 85 1.23 -9.93 -5.19
N LEU A 86 0.82 -9.66 -3.95
CA LEU A 86 0.28 -8.35 -3.59
C LEU A 86 1.35 -7.26 -3.63
N GLU A 87 2.58 -7.56 -3.20
CA GLU A 87 3.71 -6.63 -3.30
C GLU A 87 4.00 -6.21 -4.75
N GLU A 88 4.01 -7.18 -5.66
CA GLU A 88 4.18 -6.94 -7.10
C GLU A 88 3.03 -6.08 -7.66
N ALA A 89 1.78 -6.48 -7.40
CA ALA A 89 0.59 -5.74 -7.87
C ALA A 89 0.55 -4.29 -7.36
N PHE A 90 0.94 -4.08 -6.10
CA PHE A 90 1.04 -2.73 -5.54
C PHE A 90 2.13 -1.91 -6.21
N LEU A 91 3.32 -2.49 -6.42
CA LEU A 91 4.44 -1.79 -7.04
C LEU A 91 4.11 -1.40 -8.48
N GLU A 92 3.59 -2.33 -9.27
CA GLU A 92 3.20 -2.10 -10.67
C GLU A 92 2.18 -0.95 -10.78
N ALA A 93 1.07 -1.04 -10.04
CA ALA A 93 0.05 0.00 -10.06
C ALA A 93 0.55 1.37 -9.55
N PHE A 94 1.50 1.37 -8.62
CA PHE A 94 2.10 2.59 -8.09
C PHE A 94 3.00 3.26 -9.12
N GLU A 95 3.88 2.49 -9.78
CA GLU A 95 4.82 2.99 -10.78
C GLU A 95 4.11 3.48 -12.03
N GLU A 96 3.14 2.72 -12.54
CA GLU A 96 2.27 3.13 -13.66
C GLU A 96 1.62 4.49 -13.38
N THR A 97 1.04 4.65 -12.17
CA THR A 97 0.39 5.91 -11.79
C THR A 97 1.39 7.06 -11.64
N LEU A 98 2.59 6.80 -11.11
CA LEU A 98 3.61 7.85 -11.00
C LEU A 98 4.04 8.36 -12.37
N ASP A 99 4.21 7.46 -13.33
CA ASP A 99 4.58 7.85 -14.68
C ASP A 99 3.46 8.65 -15.36
N GLU A 100 2.20 8.25 -15.19
CA GLU A 100 1.06 9.07 -15.64
C GLU A 100 1.03 10.47 -15.01
N VAL A 101 1.29 10.57 -13.69
CA VAL A 101 1.30 11.86 -12.98
C VAL A 101 2.45 12.73 -13.49
N ARG A 102 3.63 12.15 -13.73
CA ARG A 102 4.79 12.85 -14.28
C ARG A 102 4.52 13.35 -15.70
N ASP A 103 3.92 12.53 -16.54
CA ASP A 103 3.59 12.89 -17.92
C ASP A 103 2.59 14.05 -17.98
N ARG A 104 1.62 14.11 -17.07
CA ARG A 104 0.66 15.23 -16.99
C ARG A 104 1.26 16.54 -16.49
N MET A 105 2.38 16.49 -15.77
CA MET A 105 3.07 17.67 -15.25
C MET A 105 4.07 18.28 -16.24
N ARG A 106 4.35 17.59 -17.36
CA ARG A 106 5.29 18.00 -18.40
C ARG A 106 4.61 18.89 -19.44
#